data_AF-R9PD02-F1
#
_entry.id   AF-R9PD02-F1
#
_cell.length_a   1.000
_cell.length_b   1.000
_cell.length_c   1.000
_cell.angle_alpha   90.00
_cell.angle_beta   90.00
_cell.angle_gamma   90.00
#
_symmetry.space_group_name_H-M   'P 1'
#
loop_
_entity.id
_entity.type
_entity.pdbx_description
1 polymer ?
#
loop_
_entity_poly.entity_id
_entity_poly.type
_entity_poly.pdbx_seq_one_letter_code
_entity_poly.pdbx_strand_id
1 'polypeptide(L)'
;MLSVNQLHAHQLEARKRLHRHQPASLANHAAANECNVAISRSIGRIHWQKLRRLVTQPVSYAVCSASLPDGEHTHIEIGARRPNTTFETDDGGLGDLARANEAVRRFVCVFNTTKWRMLTTTTRFGSIKFARPYANSTQVALRTITTKSLPSTPFSILDKMARTFFVGGNWKMNGSLESTKSLTQTLTQAKLDSNVEVVVAPPALHLLTVQEQLKGSSVSVSAQNAFHKASGAFTGEVSVSMLKDASIPWVILGHSERRTLFHESDANVAEKTAAALAENLSVILCIGETLEQREANETVNVVVRQLNAVADQVKDWSKIVVAYEPVWAIGTGKVATSEQAQEVHAAIRKWASEKLGKDTADKLRIIYGGSVAGKNCKELAQQPDIDGFLVGGASLKPEFVDIVNANA
;
A
#
# COMPACT_ATOMS: atom_id res chain seq x y z
N MET A 1 -8.39 39.56 43.24
CA MET A 1 -9.49 39.18 42.34
C MET A 1 -10.19 40.45 41.89
N LEU A 2 -10.00 40.84 40.63
CA LEU A 2 -10.78 41.91 40.00
C LEU A 2 -12.02 41.28 39.35
N SER A 3 -13.17 41.93 39.50
CA SER A 3 -14.45 41.39 39.03
C SER A 3 -14.55 41.34 37.50
N VAL A 4 -15.29 40.35 36.99
CA VAL A 4 -15.51 40.05 35.56
C VAL A 4 -16.02 41.25 34.74
N ASN A 5 -16.55 42.28 35.39
CA ASN A 5 -17.06 43.49 34.73
C ASN A 5 -15.98 44.51 34.34
N GLN A 6 -14.76 44.44 34.89
CA GLN A 6 -13.68 45.36 34.49
C GLN A 6 -12.85 44.86 33.28
N LEU A 7 -12.89 43.57 32.97
CA LEU A 7 -12.22 43.01 31.78
C LEU A 7 -12.96 43.31 30.47
N HIS A 8 -14.30 43.44 30.50
CA HIS A 8 -15.09 43.77 29.31
C HIS A 8 -14.91 45.22 28.84
N ALA A 9 -14.68 46.16 29.77
CA ALA A 9 -14.47 47.57 29.42
C ALA A 9 -13.11 47.80 28.72
N HIS A 10 -12.07 47.04 29.08
CA HIS A 10 -10.74 47.16 28.47
C HIS A 10 -10.66 46.56 27.06
N GLN A 11 -11.47 45.56 26.72
CA GLN A 11 -11.50 44.99 25.37
C GLN A 11 -12.29 45.82 24.35
N LEU A 12 -13.28 46.60 24.80
CA LEU A 12 -14.06 47.48 23.91
C LEU A 12 -13.26 48.72 23.47
N GLU A 13 -12.41 49.26 24.35
CA GLU A 13 -11.59 50.45 24.08
C GLU A 13 -10.42 50.13 23.11
N ALA A 14 -9.88 48.91 23.17
CA ALA A 14 -8.84 48.42 22.26
C ALA A 14 -9.35 48.24 20.81
N ARG A 15 -10.62 47.84 20.63
CA ARG A 15 -11.24 47.71 19.30
C ARG A 15 -11.53 49.06 18.62
N LYS A 16 -11.68 50.15 19.38
CA LYS A 16 -11.90 51.49 18.81
C LYS A 16 -10.63 52.18 18.32
N ARG A 17 -9.43 51.71 18.71
CA ARG A 17 -8.14 52.30 18.32
C ARG A 17 -7.50 51.68 17.07
N LEU A 18 -8.00 50.55 16.57
CA LEU A 18 -7.48 49.87 15.37
C LEU A 18 -8.13 50.30 14.03
N HIS A 19 -9.13 51.19 14.06
CA HIS A 19 -9.85 51.65 12.85
C HIS A 19 -9.53 53.08 12.40
N ARG A 20 -8.41 53.68 12.83
CA ARG A 20 -7.93 54.96 12.28
C ARG A 20 -6.48 54.82 11.86
N HIS A 21 -6.26 54.36 10.63
CA HIS A 21 -5.23 54.84 9.70
C HIS A 21 -5.19 53.96 8.45
N GLN A 22 -5.88 54.42 7.40
CA GLN A 22 -5.60 54.09 6.00
C GLN A 22 -5.73 55.39 5.21
N PRO A 23 -4.73 55.78 4.40
CA PRO A 23 -4.97 56.61 3.23
C PRO A 23 -5.05 55.74 1.98
N ALA A 24 -6.10 55.99 1.19
CA ALA A 24 -6.30 55.46 -0.15
C ALA A 24 -5.58 56.34 -1.19
N SER A 25 -4.93 55.72 -2.17
CA SER A 25 -4.68 56.33 -3.48
C SER A 25 -4.51 55.26 -4.58
N LEU A 26 -5.59 55.07 -5.34
CA LEU A 26 -5.71 55.00 -6.81
C LEU A 26 -4.67 54.22 -7.66
N ALA A 27 -5.18 53.13 -8.25
CA ALA A 27 -5.22 52.77 -9.68
C ALA A 27 -4.02 53.12 -10.59
N ASN A 28 -3.37 52.08 -11.16
CA ASN A 28 -3.40 51.76 -12.59
C ASN A 28 -2.36 50.68 -12.97
N HIS A 29 -2.62 50.03 -14.11
CA HIS A 29 -1.72 49.26 -14.98
C HIS A 29 -1.65 47.73 -14.83
N ALA A 30 -2.23 47.11 -15.85
CA ALA A 30 -1.95 45.79 -16.38
C ALA A 30 -0.56 45.70 -17.06
N ALA A 31 -0.13 44.47 -17.29
CA ALA A 31 0.92 43.99 -18.21
C ALA A 31 2.40 43.97 -17.73
N ALA A 32 2.96 42.75 -17.68
CA ALA A 32 4.35 42.33 -17.94
C ALA A 32 4.42 40.84 -17.57
N ASN A 33 4.55 39.83 -18.44
CA ASN A 33 5.47 39.55 -19.54
C ASN A 33 6.97 39.71 -19.21
N GLU A 34 7.64 38.55 -19.22
CA GLU A 34 9.04 38.26 -19.60
C GLU A 34 10.20 38.99 -18.90
N CYS A 35 11.08 38.21 -18.26
CA CYS A 35 12.53 38.45 -18.22
C CYS A 35 13.23 37.10 -18.05
N ASN A 36 13.79 36.52 -19.11
CA ASN A 36 15.09 36.75 -19.73
C ASN A 36 16.31 36.20 -18.96
N VAL A 37 16.92 35.26 -19.68
CA VAL A 37 18.28 34.72 -19.61
C VAL A 37 19.32 35.83 -19.47
N ALA A 38 20.29 35.65 -18.57
CA ALA A 38 21.56 36.34 -18.63
C ALA A 38 22.71 35.37 -18.32
N ILE A 39 23.49 35.10 -19.36
CA ILE A 39 24.79 34.44 -19.33
C ILE A 39 25.82 35.47 -18.83
N SER A 40 26.66 35.10 -17.88
CA SER A 40 27.97 35.74 -17.72
C SER A 40 29.03 34.72 -17.34
N ARG A 41 30.04 34.61 -18.21
CA ARG A 41 31.27 33.86 -18.04
C ARG A 41 32.30 34.78 -17.37
N SER A 42 32.94 34.33 -16.31
CA SER A 42 34.27 34.84 -15.90
C SER A 42 35.11 33.71 -15.31
N ILE A 43 36.35 33.67 -15.78
CA ILE A 43 37.38 32.65 -15.61
C ILE A 43 38.00 32.67 -14.20
N GLY A 44 38.34 31.49 -13.68
CA GLY A 44 39.28 31.30 -12.57
C GLY A 44 39.73 29.84 -12.46
N ARG A 45 40.93 29.52 -12.95
CA ARG A 45 41.62 28.23 -12.73
C ARG A 45 42.39 28.25 -11.41
N ILE A 46 42.76 27.04 -10.95
CA ILE A 46 43.69 26.65 -9.85
C ILE A 46 42.91 26.23 -8.58
N HIS A 47 43.02 25.04 -7.95
CA HIS A 47 44.07 24.02 -7.80
C HIS A 47 43.45 22.62 -7.57
N TRP A 48 44.18 21.55 -7.91
CA TRP A 48 43.83 20.15 -7.61
C TRP A 48 44.02 19.82 -6.13
N GLN A 49 43.02 19.19 -5.50
CA GLN A 49 43.21 18.32 -4.33
C GLN A 49 42.45 17.00 -4.50
N LYS A 50 43.18 15.90 -4.33
CA LYS A 50 42.70 14.51 -4.32
C LYS A 50 41.71 14.28 -3.19
N LEU A 51 40.53 13.75 -3.50
CA LEU A 51 39.77 12.91 -2.58
C LEU A 51 39.20 11.70 -3.33
N ARG A 52 39.34 10.54 -2.67
CA ARG A 52 39.22 9.19 -3.21
C ARG A 52 37.75 8.79 -3.47
N ARG A 53 37.56 8.08 -4.58
CA ARG A 53 36.63 6.95 -4.85
C ARG A 53 35.25 6.95 -4.17
N LEU A 54 34.21 7.11 -4.99
CA LEU A 54 33.08 6.19 -5.05
C LEU A 54 32.73 5.99 -6.53
N VAL A 55 32.94 4.77 -7.01
CA VAL A 55 32.69 4.35 -8.40
C VAL A 55 31.18 4.19 -8.58
N THR A 56 30.56 5.06 -9.36
CA THR A 56 29.25 4.79 -9.97
C THR A 56 29.46 3.88 -11.18
N GLN A 57 28.80 2.72 -11.22
CA GLN A 57 28.75 1.93 -12.45
C GLN A 57 27.73 2.58 -13.42
N PRO A 58 28.07 2.78 -14.70
CA PRO A 58 27.08 3.21 -15.69
C PRO A 58 26.22 2.01 -16.11
N VAL A 59 24.91 2.09 -15.91
CA VAL A 59 23.95 1.21 -16.58
C VAL A 59 23.84 1.70 -18.03
N SER A 60 24.19 0.84 -18.99
CA SER A 60 24.00 1.13 -20.42
C SER A 60 22.61 0.65 -20.85
N TYR A 61 21.77 1.56 -21.35
CA TYR A 61 20.50 1.22 -21.96
C TYR A 61 20.70 1.08 -23.47
N ALA A 62 20.16 0.01 -24.07
CA ALA A 62 20.05 -0.13 -25.51
C ALA A 62 18.57 -0.03 -25.88
N VAL A 63 18.21 0.98 -26.68
CA VAL A 63 16.87 1.12 -27.25
C VAL A 63 16.89 0.48 -28.63
N CYS A 64 16.11 -0.56 -28.85
CA CYS A 64 15.86 -1.11 -30.18
C CYS A 64 14.40 -0.86 -30.56
N SER A 65 14.19 -0.19 -31.69
CA SER A 65 12.89 -0.05 -32.32
C SER A 65 12.71 -1.18 -33.35
N ALA A 66 11.57 -1.87 -33.29
CA ALA A 66 11.16 -2.82 -34.31
C ALA A 66 9.80 -2.41 -34.86
N SER A 67 9.68 -2.32 -36.19
CA SER A 67 8.44 -2.03 -36.88
C SER A 67 7.69 -3.35 -37.13
N LEU A 68 6.45 -3.45 -36.66
CA LEU A 68 5.54 -4.53 -37.05
C LEU A 68 4.71 -4.11 -38.27
N PRO A 69 4.16 -5.06 -39.06
CA PRO A 69 3.54 -4.78 -40.36
C PRO A 69 2.30 -3.87 -40.32
N ASP A 70 1.77 -3.57 -39.13
CA ASP A 70 0.45 -2.94 -38.96
C ASP A 70 0.53 -1.51 -38.38
N GLY A 71 1.72 -0.90 -38.30
CA GLY A 71 1.86 0.53 -38.03
C GLY A 71 1.72 1.00 -36.57
N GLU A 72 1.60 0.11 -35.59
CA GLU A 72 1.68 0.48 -34.17
C GLU A 72 3.12 0.44 -33.63
N HIS A 73 3.49 1.48 -32.87
CA HIS A 73 4.79 1.60 -32.21
C HIS A 73 4.68 1.18 -30.74
N THR A 74 5.43 0.15 -30.34
CA THR A 74 5.57 -0.24 -28.93
C THR A 74 7.01 -0.03 -28.47
N HIS A 75 7.21 0.73 -27.39
CA HIS A 75 8.51 0.87 -26.74
C HIS A 75 8.70 -0.27 -25.73
N ILE A 76 9.79 -1.04 -25.88
CA ILE A 76 10.19 -2.06 -24.90
C ILE A 76 11.55 -1.66 -24.34
N GLU A 77 11.60 -1.33 -23.04
CA GLU A 77 12.84 -1.15 -22.31
C GLU A 77 13.28 -2.49 -21.71
N ILE A 78 14.51 -2.93 -22.02
CA ILE A 78 15.13 -4.10 -21.39
C ILE A 78 16.39 -3.64 -20.67
N GLY A 79 16.35 -3.62 -19.34
CA GLY A 79 17.52 -3.37 -18.50
C GLY A 79 18.22 -4.69 -18.13
N ALA A 80 19.52 -4.82 -18.44
CA ALA A 80 20.34 -5.95 -17.99
C ALA A 80 21.22 -5.54 -16.79
N ARG A 81 21.06 -6.19 -15.64
CA ARG A 81 22.06 -6.17 -14.55
C ARG A 81 23.18 -7.16 -14.88
N ARG A 82 24.44 -6.73 -14.79
CA ARG A 82 25.59 -7.64 -14.92
C ARG A 82 25.58 -8.66 -13.77
N PRO A 83 25.71 -9.97 -14.03
CA PRO A 83 26.04 -10.93 -12.98
C PRO A 83 27.53 -10.84 -12.64
N ASN A 84 27.87 -10.75 -11.35
CA ASN A 84 29.24 -10.91 -10.87
C ASN A 84 29.68 -12.37 -11.09
N THR A 85 30.49 -12.62 -12.12
CA THR A 85 31.26 -13.85 -12.25
C THR A 85 32.64 -13.50 -12.80
N THR A 86 33.65 -13.61 -11.94
CA THR A 86 35.08 -13.56 -12.29
C THR A 86 35.47 -14.89 -12.90
N PHE A 87 36.06 -14.86 -14.10
CA PHE A 87 36.87 -15.95 -14.63
C PHE A 87 38.31 -15.45 -14.76
N GLU A 88 39.24 -16.16 -14.10
CA GLU A 88 40.66 -16.04 -14.38
C GLU A 88 40.99 -16.85 -15.64
N THR A 89 41.77 -16.27 -16.52
CA THR A 89 42.53 -17.02 -17.53
C THR A 89 43.98 -16.60 -17.42
N ASP A 90 44.84 -17.58 -17.13
CA ASP A 90 46.28 -17.46 -17.34
C ASP A 90 46.53 -17.29 -18.83
N ASP A 91 47.05 -16.11 -19.18
CA ASP A 91 47.94 -15.81 -20.31
C ASP A 91 47.67 -14.38 -20.82
N GLY A 92 48.65 -13.51 -20.58
CA GLY A 92 48.60 -12.10 -20.96
C GLY A 92 48.56 -11.90 -22.48
N GLY A 93 47.44 -11.37 -22.97
CA GLY A 93 47.31 -10.88 -24.34
C GLY A 93 45.99 -10.13 -24.55
N LEU A 94 46.04 -8.94 -25.16
CA LEU A 94 44.85 -8.22 -25.62
C LEU A 94 44.14 -9.04 -26.70
N GLY A 95 42.92 -9.52 -26.42
CA GLY A 95 42.10 -10.32 -27.34
C GLY A 95 40.64 -9.84 -27.42
N ASP A 96 40.32 -9.20 -28.54
CA ASP A 96 39.05 -9.02 -29.26
C ASP A 96 37.69 -8.91 -28.54
N LEU A 97 37.11 -7.70 -28.66
CA LEU A 97 35.71 -7.33 -28.40
C LEU A 97 34.64 -8.05 -29.27
N ALA A 98 35.02 -9.02 -30.10
CA ALA A 98 34.13 -9.61 -31.11
C ALA A 98 33.28 -10.80 -30.61
N ARG A 99 33.67 -11.50 -29.53
CA ARG A 99 32.95 -12.71 -29.05
C ARG A 99 31.76 -12.44 -28.11
N ALA A 100 31.66 -11.24 -27.54
CA ALA A 100 30.54 -10.89 -26.65
C ALA A 100 29.23 -10.59 -27.41
N ASN A 101 29.30 -10.23 -28.70
CA ASN A 101 28.13 -9.88 -29.50
C ASN A 101 27.36 -11.09 -30.06
N GLU A 102 27.95 -12.30 -30.05
CA GLU A 102 27.31 -13.49 -30.60
C GLU A 102 26.40 -14.20 -29.57
N ALA A 103 26.69 -14.07 -28.28
CA ALA A 103 25.84 -14.57 -27.19
C ALA A 103 24.50 -13.81 -27.08
N VAL A 104 24.51 -12.50 -27.36
CA VAL A 104 23.32 -11.64 -27.30
C VAL A 104 22.38 -11.91 -28.49
N ARG A 105 22.92 -12.29 -29.67
CA ARG A 105 22.10 -12.65 -30.84
C ARG A 105 21.37 -14.00 -30.69
N ARG A 106 21.90 -14.95 -29.92
CA ARG A 106 21.24 -16.26 -29.70
C ARG A 106 20.09 -16.21 -28.70
N PHE A 107 20.09 -15.27 -27.75
CA PHE A 107 19.00 -15.15 -26.77
C PHE A 107 17.72 -14.55 -27.38
N VAL A 108 17.86 -13.70 -28.40
CA VAL A 108 16.72 -13.02 -29.06
C VAL A 108 15.96 -13.93 -30.05
N CYS A 109 16.57 -15.02 -30.54
CA CYS A 109 15.90 -15.92 -31.51
C CYS A 109 15.04 -17.04 -30.90
N VAL A 110 15.04 -17.25 -29.57
CA VAL A 110 14.28 -18.37 -28.96
C VAL A 110 12.84 -17.98 -28.57
N PHE A 111 12.49 -16.69 -28.55
CA PHE A 111 11.16 -16.23 -28.10
C PHE A 111 10.14 -15.92 -29.20
N ASN A 112 10.46 -16.13 -30.49
CA ASN A 112 9.57 -15.71 -31.57
C ASN A 112 8.88 -16.84 -32.38
N THR A 113 8.67 -18.01 -31.77
CA THR A 113 7.82 -19.07 -32.39
C THR A 113 7.01 -19.88 -31.38
N THR A 114 6.08 -19.24 -30.65
CA THR A 114 4.92 -19.98 -30.11
C THR A 114 3.65 -19.13 -30.15
N LYS A 115 2.90 -19.23 -31.25
CA LYS A 115 1.51 -18.73 -31.34
C LYS A 115 0.63 -19.61 -30.46
N TRP A 116 0.10 -19.06 -29.37
CA TRP A 116 -1.09 -19.61 -28.71
C TRP A 116 -2.32 -18.95 -29.32
N ARG A 117 -3.09 -19.71 -30.10
CA ARG A 117 -4.44 -19.35 -30.54
C ARG A 117 -5.39 -20.35 -29.91
N MET A 118 -6.17 -19.92 -28.92
CA MET A 118 -7.34 -20.64 -28.46
C MET A 118 -8.43 -20.47 -29.52
N LEU A 119 -8.71 -21.52 -30.27
CA LEU A 119 -9.92 -21.65 -31.08
C LEU A 119 -10.51 -23.02 -30.75
N THR A 120 -11.61 -22.99 -30.02
CA THR A 120 -12.54 -24.09 -29.83
C THR A 120 -13.12 -24.46 -31.20
N THR A 121 -12.85 -25.67 -31.69
CA THR A 121 -13.76 -26.39 -32.61
C THR A 121 -13.34 -27.84 -32.79
N THR A 122 -14.29 -28.71 -32.55
CA THR A 122 -14.25 -30.17 -32.63
C THR A 122 -14.25 -30.61 -34.10
N THR A 123 -13.24 -31.35 -34.58
CA THR A 123 -13.43 -32.26 -35.73
C THR A 123 -12.33 -33.32 -35.86
N ARG A 124 -12.76 -34.54 -36.21
CA ARG A 124 -11.99 -35.77 -36.48
C ARG A 124 -11.32 -35.77 -37.87
N PHE A 125 -10.55 -36.84 -38.12
CA PHE A 125 -9.82 -37.29 -39.33
C PHE A 125 -8.35 -36.84 -39.35
N GLY A 126 -7.35 -37.67 -39.68
CA GLY A 126 -7.30 -39.03 -40.21
C GLY A 126 -5.82 -39.44 -40.33
N SER A 127 -5.59 -40.74 -40.42
CA SER A 127 -4.28 -41.40 -40.39
C SER A 127 -3.42 -41.10 -41.62
N ILE A 128 -2.11 -40.84 -41.43
CA ILE A 128 -1.10 -40.98 -42.50
C ILE A 128 0.13 -41.72 -41.94
N LYS A 129 0.46 -42.84 -42.56
CA LYS A 129 1.71 -43.61 -42.40
C LYS A 129 2.60 -43.34 -43.61
N PHE A 130 3.90 -43.15 -43.40
CA PHE A 130 5.08 -43.49 -44.22
C PHE A 130 6.30 -42.90 -43.46
N ALA A 131 7.54 -43.40 -43.41
CA ALA A 131 8.22 -44.66 -43.67
C ALA A 131 9.58 -44.56 -42.90
N ARG A 132 10.16 -45.69 -42.46
CA ARG A 132 11.53 -45.81 -41.89
C ARG A 132 12.54 -46.12 -43.04
N PRO A 133 13.88 -46.21 -42.83
CA PRO A 133 14.73 -45.88 -41.65
C PRO A 133 16.01 -45.05 -41.99
N TYR A 134 16.68 -44.47 -40.99
CA TYR A 134 18.14 -44.58 -40.86
C TYR A 134 18.50 -44.57 -39.37
N ALA A 135 19.27 -45.58 -38.98
CA ALA A 135 19.65 -45.88 -37.61
C ALA A 135 20.85 -45.02 -37.19
N ASN A 136 20.81 -44.46 -35.99
CA ASN A 136 21.88 -44.60 -35.02
C ASN A 136 21.34 -44.39 -33.60
N SER A 137 21.82 -45.25 -32.73
CA SER A 137 21.20 -45.71 -31.50
C SER A 137 21.49 -44.82 -30.30
N THR A 138 20.43 -44.39 -29.61
CA THR A 138 20.45 -44.22 -28.15
C THR A 138 19.14 -44.78 -27.61
N GLN A 139 19.24 -45.79 -26.74
CA GLN A 139 18.09 -46.47 -26.14
C GLN A 139 17.26 -45.50 -25.30
N VAL A 140 15.98 -45.35 -25.64
CA VAL A 140 14.97 -44.77 -24.75
C VAL A 140 14.11 -45.92 -24.24
N ALA A 141 14.19 -46.21 -22.95
CA ALA A 141 13.32 -47.15 -22.28
C ALA A 141 11.88 -46.60 -22.29
N LEU A 142 11.01 -47.20 -23.10
CA LEU A 142 9.56 -46.97 -23.06
C LEU A 142 9.00 -47.63 -21.79
N ARG A 143 8.87 -46.86 -20.71
CA ARG A 143 7.93 -47.19 -19.62
C ARG A 143 6.53 -46.82 -20.09
N THR A 144 5.70 -47.83 -20.32
CA THR A 144 4.26 -47.65 -20.51
C THR A 144 3.68 -47.19 -19.17
N ILE A 145 3.46 -45.88 -19.02
CA ILE A 145 2.64 -45.36 -17.92
C ILE A 145 1.19 -45.51 -18.38
N THR A 146 0.54 -46.59 -17.97
CA THR A 146 -0.93 -46.68 -17.97
C THR A 146 -1.46 -45.57 -17.08
N THR A 147 -2.00 -44.51 -17.67
CA THR A 147 -2.75 -43.49 -16.95
C THR A 147 -4.05 -44.13 -16.46
N LYS A 148 -4.08 -44.56 -15.19
CA LYS A 148 -5.35 -44.75 -14.49
C LYS A 148 -6.04 -43.39 -14.46
N SER A 149 -7.24 -43.31 -15.03
CA SER A 149 -8.13 -42.17 -14.85
C SER A 149 -8.37 -41.98 -13.36
N LEU A 150 -7.82 -40.91 -12.80
CA LEU A 150 -8.21 -40.44 -11.48
C LEU A 150 -9.68 -40.01 -11.56
N PRO A 151 -10.52 -40.34 -10.56
CA PRO A 151 -11.90 -39.89 -10.53
C PRO A 151 -11.92 -38.37 -10.58
N SER A 152 -12.78 -37.81 -11.45
CA SER A 152 -13.05 -36.39 -11.53
C SER A 152 -13.50 -35.90 -10.15
N THR A 153 -12.60 -35.23 -9.43
CA THR A 153 -12.97 -34.38 -8.31
C THR A 153 -13.97 -33.35 -8.84
N PRO A 154 -15.08 -33.10 -8.13
CA PRO A 154 -16.01 -32.07 -8.54
C PRO A 154 -15.26 -30.73 -8.57
N PHE A 155 -15.35 -30.07 -9.71
CA PHE A 155 -14.84 -28.73 -9.95
C PHE A 155 -15.70 -27.75 -9.12
N SER A 156 -15.54 -27.73 -7.80
CA SER A 156 -16.36 -26.86 -6.94
C SER A 156 -15.69 -26.31 -5.68
N ILE A 157 -14.36 -26.43 -5.48
CA ILE A 157 -13.67 -25.79 -4.34
C ILE A 157 -12.23 -25.35 -4.70
N LEU A 158 -12.00 -24.82 -5.90
CA LEU A 158 -10.72 -24.21 -6.25
C LEU A 158 -10.92 -22.72 -6.55
N ASP A 159 -10.31 -21.90 -5.68
CA ASP A 159 -10.15 -20.44 -5.74
C ASP A 159 -11.41 -19.57 -5.70
N LYS A 160 -12.10 -19.58 -4.54
CA LYS A 160 -12.37 -18.27 -3.92
C LYS A 160 -10.98 -17.71 -3.60
N MET A 161 -10.50 -16.71 -4.32
CA MET A 161 -9.24 -16.05 -3.97
C MET A 161 -9.33 -15.66 -2.48
N ALA A 162 -8.63 -16.39 -1.61
CA ALA A 162 -8.68 -16.14 -0.18
C ALA A 162 -8.10 -14.74 0.05
N ARG A 163 -8.87 -13.87 0.70
CA ARG A 163 -8.41 -12.54 1.07
C ARG A 163 -7.23 -12.71 2.03
N THR A 164 -6.08 -12.15 1.69
CA THR A 164 -4.90 -12.16 2.56
C THR A 164 -5.27 -11.57 3.91
N PHE A 165 -5.00 -12.30 4.97
CA PHE A 165 -5.28 -11.85 6.33
C PHE A 165 -4.44 -10.61 6.64
N PHE A 166 -5.03 -9.58 7.24
CA PHE A 166 -4.38 -8.28 7.45
C PHE A 166 -4.35 -7.91 8.93
N VAL A 167 -3.17 -7.65 9.49
CA VAL A 167 -3.04 -7.25 10.89
C VAL A 167 -2.32 -5.90 10.99
N GLY A 168 -3.09 -4.87 11.32
CA GLY A 168 -2.62 -3.52 11.63
C GLY A 168 -2.39 -3.34 13.12
N GLY A 169 -1.23 -2.83 13.53
CA GLY A 169 -0.96 -2.41 14.90
C GLY A 169 -1.00 -0.89 15.04
N ASN A 170 -2.10 -0.33 15.55
CA ASN A 170 -2.22 1.10 15.82
C ASN A 170 -1.67 1.43 17.21
N TRP A 171 -0.46 2.00 17.26
CA TRP A 171 0.20 2.34 18.53
C TRP A 171 -0.42 3.57 19.20
N LYS A 172 -1.28 4.31 18.49
CA LYS A 172 -1.90 5.55 18.96
C LYS A 172 -0.82 6.52 19.47
N MET A 173 -1.12 7.32 20.49
CA MET A 173 -0.17 8.23 21.12
C MET A 173 0.71 7.52 22.17
N ASN A 174 1.39 6.44 21.78
CA ASN A 174 2.31 5.69 22.65
C ASN A 174 3.67 5.49 21.98
N GLY A 175 4.73 5.50 22.78
CA GLY A 175 6.08 5.20 22.33
C GLY A 175 7.13 6.12 22.94
N SER A 176 8.32 5.57 23.17
CA SER A 176 9.58 6.29 23.28
C SER A 176 10.53 5.73 22.21
N LEU A 177 11.71 6.33 22.02
CA LEU A 177 12.72 5.77 21.12
C LEU A 177 13.13 4.35 21.53
N GLU A 178 13.22 4.10 22.83
CA GLU A 178 13.57 2.79 23.38
C GLU A 178 12.45 1.77 23.19
N SER A 179 11.21 2.11 23.57
CA SER A 179 10.10 1.17 23.43
C SER A 179 9.79 0.88 21.96
N THR A 180 9.89 1.88 21.09
CA THR A 180 9.77 1.71 19.63
C THR A 180 10.79 0.71 19.10
N LYS A 181 12.06 0.84 19.51
CA LYS A 181 13.12 -0.11 19.14
C LYS A 181 12.83 -1.53 19.65
N SER A 182 12.33 -1.65 20.88
CA SER A 182 11.97 -2.96 21.46
C SER A 182 10.81 -3.62 20.72
N LEU A 183 9.79 -2.84 20.34
CA LEU A 183 8.64 -3.32 19.56
C LEU A 183 9.05 -3.82 18.16
N THR A 184 9.87 -3.04 17.44
CA THR A 184 10.36 -3.44 16.11
C THR A 184 11.31 -4.64 16.18
N GLN A 185 12.16 -4.73 17.21
CA GLN A 185 12.99 -5.92 17.45
C GLN A 185 12.14 -7.17 17.69
N THR A 186 11.08 -7.06 18.49
CA THR A 186 10.15 -8.18 18.73
C THR A 186 9.55 -8.69 17.42
N LEU A 187 9.12 -7.77 16.54
CA LEU A 187 8.54 -8.12 15.25
C LEU A 187 9.54 -8.74 14.27
N THR A 188 10.75 -8.19 14.18
CA THR A 188 11.80 -8.66 13.26
C THR A 188 12.42 -9.99 13.68
N GLN A 189 12.38 -10.34 14.96
CA GLN A 189 12.89 -11.61 15.50
C GLN A 189 11.83 -12.71 15.54
N ALA A 190 10.54 -12.35 15.47
CA ALA A 190 9.45 -13.31 15.50
C ALA A 190 9.30 -14.04 14.16
N LYS A 191 8.83 -15.30 14.23
CA LYS A 191 8.34 -16.01 13.05
C LYS A 191 6.89 -15.57 12.80
N LEU A 192 6.70 -14.71 11.81
CA LEU A 192 5.39 -14.26 11.35
C LEU A 192 4.90 -15.18 10.24
N ASP A 193 3.60 -15.46 10.19
CA ASP A 193 2.97 -16.16 9.09
C ASP A 193 3.17 -15.37 7.78
N SER A 194 3.73 -16.04 6.77
CA SER A 194 4.00 -15.46 5.46
C SER A 194 2.73 -15.13 4.65
N ASN A 195 1.58 -15.66 5.05
CA ASN A 195 0.29 -15.39 4.41
C ASN A 195 -0.48 -14.21 5.02
N VAL A 196 0.14 -13.49 5.96
CA VAL A 196 -0.45 -12.34 6.64
C VAL A 196 0.26 -11.07 6.22
N GLU A 197 -0.51 -10.05 5.82
CA GLU A 197 0.01 -8.70 5.64
C GLU A 197 0.02 -7.97 6.99
N VAL A 198 1.21 -7.60 7.46
CA VAL A 198 1.41 -6.95 8.76
C VAL A 198 1.79 -5.49 8.55
N VAL A 199 1.07 -4.59 9.23
CA VAL A 199 1.32 -3.15 9.18
C VAL A 199 1.38 -2.59 10.60
N VAL A 200 2.34 -1.72 10.91
CA VAL A 200 2.37 -0.99 12.20
C VAL A 200 2.30 0.52 12.01
N ALA A 201 1.52 1.19 12.85
CA ALA A 201 1.28 2.61 12.78
C ALA A 201 1.80 3.32 14.05
N PRO A 202 3.07 3.73 14.09
CA PRO A 202 3.64 4.52 15.18
C PRO A 202 3.19 5.99 15.13
N PRO A 203 3.36 6.77 16.22
CA PRO A 203 3.26 8.23 16.16
C PRO A 203 4.18 8.81 15.07
N ALA A 204 3.76 9.92 14.44
CA ALA A 204 4.50 10.56 13.34
C ALA A 204 5.99 10.84 13.67
N LEU A 205 6.30 11.20 14.93
CA LEU A 205 7.66 11.43 15.40
C LEU A 205 8.58 10.18 15.32
N HIS A 206 8.00 8.98 15.30
CA HIS A 206 8.74 7.71 15.25
C HIS A 206 8.65 7.03 13.88
N LEU A 207 7.87 7.57 12.95
CA LEU A 207 7.48 6.92 11.70
C LEU A 207 8.69 6.50 10.84
N LEU A 208 9.59 7.43 10.55
CA LEU A 208 10.79 7.14 9.74
C LEU A 208 11.77 6.20 10.45
N THR A 209 11.90 6.35 11.77
CA THR A 209 12.76 5.47 12.58
C THR A 209 12.25 4.03 12.57
N VAL A 210 10.93 3.84 12.69
CA VAL A 210 10.29 2.51 12.60
C VAL A 210 10.45 1.93 11.20
N GLN A 211 10.24 2.73 10.16
CA GLN A 211 10.46 2.30 8.77
C GLN A 211 11.88 1.77 8.56
N GLU A 212 12.89 2.48 9.08
CA GLU A 212 14.29 2.04 9.01
C GLU A 212 14.52 0.72 9.76
N GLN A 213 13.99 0.61 10.98
CA GLN A 213 14.17 -0.57 11.83
C GLN A 213 13.50 -1.83 11.28
N LEU A 214 12.45 -1.67 10.46
CA LEU A 214 11.73 -2.77 9.82
C LEU A 214 12.27 -3.13 8.44
N LYS A 215 13.30 -2.45 7.93
CA LYS A 215 13.89 -2.77 6.63
C LYS A 215 14.35 -4.23 6.57
N GLY A 216 13.97 -4.91 5.48
CA GLY A 216 14.28 -6.32 5.26
C GLY A 216 13.32 -7.29 5.95
N SER A 217 12.37 -6.80 6.75
CA SER A 217 11.25 -7.61 7.26
C SER A 217 10.05 -7.59 6.31
N SER A 218 9.06 -8.45 6.56
CA SER A 218 7.76 -8.45 5.88
C SER A 218 6.77 -7.41 6.43
N VAL A 219 7.14 -6.67 7.47
CA VAL A 219 6.24 -5.72 8.15
C VAL A 219 6.33 -4.35 7.49
N SER A 220 5.18 -3.81 7.08
CA SER A 220 5.07 -2.45 6.54
C SER A 220 4.76 -1.42 7.63
N VAL A 221 5.01 -0.15 7.32
CA VAL A 221 4.72 0.97 8.23
C VAL A 221 3.53 1.79 7.70
N SER A 222 2.73 2.35 8.62
CA SER A 222 1.61 3.24 8.32
C SER A 222 1.70 4.55 9.10
N ALA A 223 1.30 5.66 8.50
CA ALA A 223 0.95 6.84 9.29
C ALA A 223 -0.39 6.64 10.02
N GLN A 224 -0.61 7.36 11.12
CA GLN A 224 -1.86 7.31 11.89
C GLN A 224 -2.94 8.30 11.39
N ASN A 225 -2.54 9.28 10.58
CA ASN A 225 -3.40 10.28 9.94
C ASN A 225 -2.61 11.00 8.83
N ALA A 226 -3.32 11.63 7.90
CA ALA A 226 -2.76 12.60 6.97
C ALA A 226 -3.79 13.68 6.60
N PHE A 227 -3.30 14.81 6.11
CA PHE A 227 -4.11 15.88 5.56
C PHE A 227 -4.25 15.75 4.04
N HIS A 228 -5.42 16.11 3.51
CA HIS A 228 -5.78 15.91 2.11
C HIS A 228 -5.06 16.86 1.15
N LYS A 229 -4.63 18.05 1.61
CA LYS A 229 -3.87 18.99 0.77
C LYS A 229 -2.40 18.64 0.78
N ALA A 230 -1.77 18.69 -0.40
CA ALA A 230 -0.34 18.42 -0.58
C ALA A 230 0.56 19.34 0.26
N SER A 231 0.22 20.63 0.35
CA SER A 231 0.93 21.64 1.15
C SER A 231 0.02 22.83 1.48
N GLY A 232 0.48 23.71 2.38
CA GLY A 232 -0.19 24.98 2.70
C GLY A 232 -0.03 25.40 4.16
N ALA A 233 -0.79 26.41 4.57
CA ALA A 233 -0.79 26.95 5.93
C ALA A 233 -1.62 26.08 6.90
N PHE A 234 -1.16 24.85 7.12
CA PHE A 234 -1.81 23.84 7.98
C PHE A 234 -0.84 23.39 9.09
N THR A 235 -0.44 24.33 9.95
CA THR A 235 0.55 24.10 11.00
C THR A 235 0.18 22.88 11.86
N GLY A 236 1.07 21.91 11.92
CA GLY A 236 0.90 20.68 12.69
C GLY A 236 0.40 19.47 11.90
N GLU A 237 -0.12 19.67 10.68
CA GLU A 237 -0.55 18.57 9.83
C GLU A 237 0.61 17.96 9.03
N VAL A 238 0.49 16.66 8.72
CA VAL A 238 1.35 15.93 7.77
C VAL A 238 0.53 15.64 6.53
N SER A 239 1.00 16.02 5.34
CA SER A 239 0.25 15.79 4.10
C SER A 239 0.47 14.39 3.53
N VAL A 240 -0.48 13.92 2.71
CA VAL A 240 -0.32 12.69 1.93
C VAL A 240 0.91 12.73 1.02
N SER A 241 1.27 13.89 0.47
CA SER A 241 2.45 14.04 -0.39
C SER A 241 3.76 13.92 0.41
N MET A 242 3.80 14.38 1.67
CA MET A 242 4.95 14.14 2.57
C MET A 242 5.12 12.65 2.87
N LEU A 243 4.02 11.92 3.08
CA LEU A 243 4.08 10.48 3.32
C LEU A 243 4.58 9.71 2.08
N LYS A 244 4.13 10.10 0.88
CA LYS A 244 4.62 9.55 -0.38
C LYS A 244 6.12 9.80 -0.57
N ASP A 245 6.58 11.03 -0.33
CA ASP A 245 8.00 11.39 -0.41
C ASP A 245 8.86 10.55 0.55
N ALA A 246 8.36 10.34 1.77
CA ALA A 246 8.96 9.44 2.76
C ALA A 246 8.79 7.94 2.45
N SER A 247 8.19 7.57 1.32
CA SER A 247 7.91 6.18 0.93
C SER A 247 7.11 5.40 1.99
N ILE A 248 6.18 6.08 2.68
CA ILE A 248 5.27 5.45 3.65
C ILE A 248 4.08 4.85 2.89
N PRO A 249 3.89 3.52 2.92
CA PRO A 249 2.92 2.85 2.04
C PRO A 249 1.47 2.93 2.52
N TRP A 250 1.24 3.13 3.82
CA TRP A 250 -0.09 3.04 4.43
C TRP A 250 -0.45 4.29 5.25
N VAL A 251 -1.73 4.59 5.36
CA VAL A 251 -2.27 5.59 6.30
C VAL A 251 -3.61 5.14 6.89
N ILE A 252 -3.77 5.31 8.21
CA ILE A 252 -5.05 5.15 8.90
C ILE A 252 -5.85 6.45 8.75
N LEU A 253 -7.11 6.35 8.32
CA LEU A 253 -8.00 7.50 8.14
C LEU A 253 -9.38 7.23 8.75
N GLY A 254 -9.95 8.26 9.37
CA GLY A 254 -11.29 8.17 9.98
C GLY A 254 -11.35 7.33 11.26
N HIS A 255 -10.22 7.09 11.93
CA HIS A 255 -10.20 6.40 13.22
C HIS A 255 -11.18 7.07 14.19
N SER A 256 -11.91 6.27 14.98
CA SER A 256 -12.93 6.74 15.92
C SER A 256 -12.47 7.91 16.81
N GLU A 257 -11.27 7.87 17.37
CA GLU A 257 -10.68 8.98 18.16
C GLU A 257 -10.57 10.30 17.37
N ARG A 258 -10.32 10.24 16.06
CA ARG A 258 -10.28 11.44 15.20
C ARG A 258 -11.68 11.99 14.94
N ARG A 259 -12.65 11.11 14.73
CA ARG A 259 -14.05 11.49 14.54
C ARG A 259 -14.64 12.11 15.81
N THR A 260 -14.32 11.58 16.98
CA THR A 260 -14.90 12.00 18.26
C THR A 260 -14.15 13.18 18.89
N LEU A 261 -12.83 13.10 19.03
CA LEU A 261 -12.04 14.11 19.75
C LEU A 261 -11.62 15.29 18.85
N PHE A 262 -11.42 15.02 17.56
CA PHE A 262 -10.98 16.03 16.59
C PHE A 262 -12.08 16.41 15.58
N HIS A 263 -13.30 15.91 15.80
CA HIS A 263 -14.49 16.22 15.02
C HIS A 263 -14.34 15.99 13.50
N GLU A 264 -13.57 14.97 13.10
CA GLU A 264 -13.46 14.62 11.69
C GLU A 264 -14.77 14.05 11.15
N SER A 265 -15.38 14.78 10.20
CA SER A 265 -16.62 14.40 9.55
C SER A 265 -16.41 13.32 8.47
N ASP A 266 -17.50 12.68 8.05
CA ASP A 266 -17.50 11.72 6.94
C ASP A 266 -16.94 12.34 5.65
N ALA A 267 -17.23 13.63 5.41
CA ALA A 267 -16.69 14.39 4.27
C ALA A 267 -15.17 14.59 4.37
N ASN A 268 -14.64 14.93 5.56
CA ASN A 268 -13.20 15.09 5.74
C ASN A 268 -12.46 13.76 5.52
N VAL A 269 -13.02 12.66 6.00
CA VAL A 269 -12.44 11.33 5.81
C VAL A 269 -12.46 10.92 4.34
N ALA A 270 -13.54 11.21 3.62
CA ALA A 270 -13.64 10.98 2.18
C ALA A 270 -12.60 11.77 1.39
N GLU A 271 -12.44 13.07 1.66
CA GLU A 271 -11.43 13.93 1.02
C GLU A 271 -10.01 13.41 1.26
N LYS A 272 -9.69 13.03 2.51
CA LYS A 272 -8.38 12.47 2.86
C LYS A 272 -8.13 11.12 2.17
N THR A 273 -9.15 10.27 2.11
CA THR A 273 -9.05 8.95 1.47
C THR A 273 -8.79 9.09 -0.02
N ALA A 274 -9.54 9.96 -0.70
CA ALA A 274 -9.32 10.26 -2.12
C ALA A 274 -7.91 10.82 -2.38
N ALA A 275 -7.45 11.76 -1.54
CA ALA A 275 -6.11 12.34 -1.67
C ALA A 275 -4.98 11.31 -1.44
N ALA A 276 -5.12 10.43 -0.46
CA ALA A 276 -4.13 9.38 -0.19
C ALA A 276 -4.01 8.40 -1.36
N LEU A 277 -5.14 7.95 -1.91
CA LEU A 277 -5.18 7.04 -3.05
C LEU A 277 -4.63 7.70 -4.33
N ALA A 278 -4.91 8.98 -4.55
CA ALA A 278 -4.35 9.74 -5.67
C ALA A 278 -2.82 9.82 -5.62
N GLU A 279 -2.23 9.79 -4.41
CA GLU A 279 -0.80 9.72 -4.18
C GLU A 279 -0.26 8.29 -4.07
N ASN A 280 -1.09 7.30 -4.41
CA ASN A 280 -0.77 5.87 -4.49
C ASN A 280 -0.51 5.20 -3.12
N LEU A 281 -0.87 5.84 -2.00
CA LEU A 281 -0.89 5.22 -0.68
C LEU A 281 -2.06 4.24 -0.57
N SER A 282 -1.89 3.24 0.28
CA SER A 282 -2.98 2.38 0.74
C SER A 282 -3.62 2.95 2.01
N VAL A 283 -4.93 2.74 2.18
CA VAL A 283 -5.72 3.35 3.26
C VAL A 283 -6.33 2.27 4.14
N ILE A 284 -6.12 2.40 5.46
CA ILE A 284 -6.90 1.70 6.48
C ILE A 284 -8.04 2.65 6.88
N LEU A 285 -9.22 2.44 6.28
CA LEU A 285 -10.40 3.28 6.47
C LEU A 285 -11.21 2.80 7.67
N CYS A 286 -11.22 3.58 8.74
CA CYS A 286 -11.99 3.25 9.94
C CYS A 286 -13.43 3.78 9.86
N ILE A 287 -14.36 2.90 10.27
CA ILE A 287 -15.80 3.15 10.36
C ILE A 287 -16.35 2.47 11.62
N GLY A 288 -17.49 2.93 12.12
CA GLY A 288 -18.09 2.36 13.31
C GLY A 288 -19.10 3.29 13.97
N GLU A 289 -19.89 2.70 14.86
CA GLU A 289 -20.97 3.32 15.60
C GLU A 289 -20.64 3.50 17.09
N THR A 290 -21.28 4.47 17.74
CA THR A 290 -21.22 4.67 19.19
C THR A 290 -22.13 3.69 19.95
N LEU A 291 -22.01 3.65 21.28
CA LEU A 291 -22.86 2.79 22.10
C LEU A 291 -24.34 3.17 21.92
N GLU A 292 -24.63 4.47 21.93
CA GLU A 292 -25.97 5.01 21.78
C GLU A 292 -26.59 4.61 20.43
N GLN A 293 -25.79 4.65 19.37
CA GLN A 293 -26.21 4.21 18.03
C GLN A 293 -26.44 2.70 17.96
N ARG A 294 -25.61 1.88 18.63
CA ARG A 294 -25.84 0.44 18.73
C ARG A 294 -27.13 0.12 19.49
N GLU A 295 -27.35 0.76 20.64
CA GLU A 295 -28.55 0.58 21.46
C GLU A 295 -29.83 1.07 20.75
N ALA A 296 -29.69 2.05 19.85
CA ALA A 296 -30.76 2.50 18.96
C ALA A 296 -30.95 1.63 17.69
N ASN A 297 -30.20 0.54 17.52
CA ASN A 297 -30.19 -0.31 16.32
C ASN A 297 -29.81 0.43 15.03
N GLU A 298 -28.95 1.44 15.12
CA GLU A 298 -28.50 2.25 13.99
C GLU A 298 -27.16 1.80 13.40
N THR A 299 -26.51 0.75 13.92
CA THR A 299 -25.17 0.30 13.52
C THR A 299 -25.00 0.25 12.00
N VAL A 300 -25.89 -0.47 11.30
CA VAL A 300 -25.80 -0.62 9.83
C VAL A 300 -25.98 0.71 9.12
N ASN A 301 -26.90 1.57 9.58
CA ASN A 301 -27.14 2.88 8.97
C ASN A 301 -25.90 3.78 9.11
N VAL A 302 -25.24 3.76 10.27
CA VAL A 302 -24.05 4.55 10.54
C VAL A 302 -22.89 4.11 9.66
N VAL A 303 -22.58 2.81 9.64
CA VAL A 303 -21.45 2.29 8.84
C VAL A 303 -21.67 2.49 7.35
N VAL A 304 -22.90 2.28 6.84
CA VAL A 304 -23.23 2.52 5.43
C VAL A 304 -23.15 4.00 5.08
N ARG A 305 -23.59 4.92 5.95
CA ARG A 305 -23.42 6.36 5.73
C ARG A 305 -21.95 6.74 5.58
N GLN A 306 -21.11 6.26 6.51
CA GLN A 306 -19.67 6.53 6.50
C GLN A 306 -18.99 5.97 5.24
N LEU A 307 -19.35 4.75 4.83
CA LEU A 307 -18.83 4.10 3.62
C LEU A 307 -19.28 4.82 2.33
N ASN A 308 -20.55 5.22 2.26
CA ASN A 308 -21.08 5.96 1.11
C ASN A 308 -20.35 7.28 0.88
N ALA A 309 -20.05 8.03 1.95
CA ALA A 309 -19.30 9.28 1.83
C ALA A 309 -17.95 9.10 1.10
N VAL A 310 -17.25 7.98 1.36
CA VAL A 310 -16.02 7.62 0.67
C VAL A 310 -16.29 7.12 -0.75
N ALA A 311 -17.26 6.23 -0.95
CA ALA A 311 -17.61 5.65 -2.26
C ALA A 311 -18.11 6.70 -3.27
N ASP A 312 -18.66 7.81 -2.79
CA ASP A 312 -19.09 8.91 -3.63
C ASP A 312 -17.89 9.65 -4.24
N GLN A 313 -16.73 9.70 -3.55
CA GLN A 313 -15.48 10.29 -4.05
C GLN A 313 -14.52 9.28 -4.69
N VAL A 314 -14.56 8.01 -4.27
CA VAL A 314 -13.58 6.98 -4.65
C VAL A 314 -14.26 5.79 -5.33
N LYS A 315 -13.76 5.42 -6.52
CA LYS A 315 -14.27 4.28 -7.30
C LYS A 315 -13.41 3.04 -7.19
N ASP A 316 -12.09 3.20 -7.12
CA ASP A 316 -11.16 2.09 -6.93
C ASP A 316 -10.89 1.86 -5.44
N TRP A 317 -11.29 0.68 -4.95
CA TRP A 317 -11.12 0.24 -3.57
C TRP A 317 -9.98 -0.78 -3.40
N SER A 318 -9.20 -1.06 -4.46
CA SER A 318 -8.12 -2.05 -4.45
C SER A 318 -7.04 -1.81 -3.39
N LYS A 319 -6.86 -0.55 -2.98
CA LYS A 319 -5.90 -0.12 -1.95
C LYS A 319 -6.55 0.28 -0.62
N ILE A 320 -7.82 -0.07 -0.41
CA ILE A 320 -8.53 0.19 0.83
C ILE A 320 -8.65 -1.10 1.64
N VAL A 321 -8.38 -1.00 2.94
CA VAL A 321 -8.78 -1.97 3.96
C VAL A 321 -9.78 -1.27 4.86
N VAL A 322 -10.96 -1.86 5.06
CA VAL A 322 -11.98 -1.27 5.94
C VAL A 322 -11.78 -1.82 7.34
N ALA A 323 -11.56 -0.94 8.32
CA ALA A 323 -11.52 -1.30 9.74
C ALA A 323 -12.86 -0.97 10.40
N TYR A 324 -13.63 -2.00 10.76
CA TYR A 324 -14.84 -1.82 11.55
C TYR A 324 -14.51 -1.74 13.04
N GLU A 325 -14.79 -0.59 13.63
CA GLU A 325 -14.47 -0.23 15.01
C GLU A 325 -15.77 -0.01 15.80
N PRO A 326 -16.32 -1.01 16.50
CA PRO A 326 -17.41 -0.77 17.45
C PRO A 326 -16.89 0.15 18.57
N VAL A 327 -17.18 1.45 18.49
CA VAL A 327 -16.54 2.48 19.34
C VAL A 327 -16.77 2.19 20.81
N TRP A 328 -17.92 1.60 21.12
CA TRP A 328 -18.31 1.17 22.46
C TRP A 328 -17.47 0.04 23.05
N ALA A 329 -16.70 -0.69 22.23
CA ALA A 329 -15.80 -1.77 22.64
C ALA A 329 -14.31 -1.38 22.62
N ILE A 330 -13.98 -0.11 22.34
CA ILE A 330 -12.60 0.38 22.31
C ILE A 330 -12.18 0.85 23.71
N GLY A 331 -11.33 0.09 24.40
CA GLY A 331 -10.76 0.50 25.68
C GLY A 331 -11.74 0.57 26.85
N THR A 332 -12.98 0.11 26.68
CA THR A 332 -14.04 0.13 27.70
C THR A 332 -14.10 -1.14 28.55
N GLY A 333 -13.38 -2.19 28.17
CA GLY A 333 -13.48 -3.53 28.77
C GLY A 333 -14.73 -4.31 28.33
N LYS A 334 -15.68 -3.67 27.63
CA LYS A 334 -16.73 -4.36 26.88
C LYS A 334 -16.13 -4.90 25.58
N VAL A 335 -16.40 -6.15 25.27
CA VAL A 335 -15.87 -6.83 24.08
C VAL A 335 -17.07 -7.28 23.26
N ALA A 336 -17.12 -6.89 21.98
CA ALA A 336 -18.12 -7.45 21.09
C ALA A 336 -17.86 -8.96 20.93
N THR A 337 -18.93 -9.75 20.96
CA THR A 337 -18.87 -11.17 20.63
C THR A 337 -18.42 -11.36 19.18
N SER A 338 -17.85 -12.52 18.86
CA SER A 338 -17.40 -12.80 17.50
C SER A 338 -18.58 -12.80 16.50
N GLU A 339 -19.78 -13.19 16.96
CA GLU A 339 -21.02 -13.12 16.20
C GLU A 339 -21.46 -11.68 15.92
N GLN A 340 -21.36 -10.77 16.91
CA GLN A 340 -21.66 -9.34 16.70
C GLN A 340 -20.68 -8.69 15.73
N ALA A 341 -19.40 -9.07 15.76
CA ALA A 341 -18.42 -8.60 14.79
C ALA A 341 -18.75 -9.12 13.39
N GLN A 342 -19.01 -10.42 13.26
CA GLN A 342 -19.37 -11.08 12.00
C GLN A 342 -20.65 -10.50 11.38
N GLU A 343 -21.68 -10.21 12.18
CA GLU A 343 -22.93 -9.57 11.73
C GLU A 343 -22.65 -8.29 10.94
N VAL A 344 -21.84 -7.40 11.50
CA VAL A 344 -21.56 -6.10 10.89
C VAL A 344 -20.60 -6.23 9.72
N HIS A 345 -19.61 -7.12 9.79
CA HIS A 345 -18.74 -7.43 8.66
C HIS A 345 -19.51 -7.97 7.44
N ALA A 346 -20.45 -8.88 7.66
CA ALA A 346 -21.34 -9.38 6.61
C ALA A 346 -22.20 -8.26 6.00
N ALA A 347 -22.70 -7.33 6.82
CA ALA A 347 -23.44 -6.16 6.34
C ALA A 347 -22.56 -5.22 5.50
N ILE A 348 -21.31 -4.98 5.91
CA ILE A 348 -20.33 -4.18 5.14
C ILE A 348 -20.02 -4.88 3.81
N ARG A 349 -19.79 -6.19 3.81
CA ARG A 349 -19.52 -6.94 2.56
C ARG A 349 -20.71 -6.93 1.63
N LYS A 350 -21.93 -7.08 2.16
CA LYS A 350 -23.17 -6.95 1.39
C LYS A 350 -23.25 -5.57 0.73
N TRP A 351 -23.04 -4.50 1.50
CA TRP A 351 -22.99 -3.14 0.95
C TRP A 351 -21.92 -3.01 -0.14
N ALA A 352 -20.72 -3.56 0.07
CA ALA A 352 -19.66 -3.51 -0.92
C ALA A 352 -20.05 -4.23 -2.21
N SER A 353 -20.73 -5.38 -2.11
CA SER A 353 -21.19 -6.12 -3.28
C SER A 353 -22.25 -5.35 -4.07
N GLU A 354 -23.17 -4.66 -3.37
CA GLU A 354 -24.25 -3.88 -3.97
C GLU A 354 -23.75 -2.56 -4.58
N LYS A 355 -22.84 -1.86 -3.88
CA LYS A 355 -22.38 -0.51 -4.25
C LYS A 355 -21.14 -0.51 -5.15
N LEU A 356 -20.21 -1.44 -4.92
CA LEU A 356 -18.90 -1.50 -5.59
C LEU A 356 -18.76 -2.69 -6.55
N GLY A 357 -19.76 -3.57 -6.59
CA GLY A 357 -19.75 -4.81 -7.37
C GLY A 357 -19.13 -5.99 -6.63
N LYS A 358 -19.58 -7.20 -7.00
CA LYS A 358 -19.20 -8.45 -6.34
C LYS A 358 -17.69 -8.70 -6.32
N ASP A 359 -17.00 -8.44 -7.44
CA ASP A 359 -15.55 -8.67 -7.54
C ASP A 359 -14.74 -7.80 -6.58
N THR A 360 -15.17 -6.55 -6.38
CA THR A 360 -14.56 -5.64 -5.39
C THR A 360 -14.83 -6.15 -3.98
N ALA A 361 -16.07 -6.55 -3.68
CA ALA A 361 -16.47 -7.05 -2.37
C ALA A 361 -15.77 -8.36 -1.97
N ASP A 362 -15.51 -9.25 -2.92
CA ASP A 362 -14.83 -10.52 -2.68
C ASP A 362 -13.34 -10.32 -2.34
N LYS A 363 -12.73 -9.23 -2.83
CA LYS A 363 -11.32 -8.87 -2.60
C LYS A 363 -11.11 -7.87 -1.46
N LEU A 364 -12.13 -7.08 -1.12
CA LEU A 364 -12.05 -6.09 -0.06
C LEU A 364 -11.83 -6.78 1.29
N ARG A 365 -10.78 -6.36 1.98
CA ARG A 365 -10.47 -6.82 3.34
C ARG A 365 -11.22 -5.95 4.33
N ILE A 366 -12.00 -6.60 5.19
CA ILE A 366 -12.75 -5.98 6.28
C ILE A 366 -12.18 -6.52 7.58
N ILE A 367 -11.46 -5.66 8.31
CA ILE A 367 -10.76 -6.01 9.55
C ILE A 367 -11.52 -5.51 10.77
N TYR A 368 -11.43 -6.26 11.87
CA TYR A 368 -12.07 -5.91 13.12
C TYR A 368 -11.15 -5.04 13.98
N GLY A 369 -11.60 -3.85 14.37
CA GLY A 369 -10.87 -2.85 15.14
C GLY A 369 -11.35 -2.66 16.58
N GLY A 370 -12.14 -3.58 17.11
CA GLY A 370 -12.51 -3.59 18.53
C GLY A 370 -11.41 -4.14 19.45
N SER A 371 -11.79 -4.59 20.65
CA SER A 371 -10.83 -5.17 21.60
C SER A 371 -10.31 -6.55 21.13
N VAL A 372 -9.12 -6.56 20.51
CA VAL A 372 -8.40 -7.77 20.09
C VAL A 372 -7.22 -8.02 21.03
N ALA A 373 -7.06 -9.26 21.48
CA ALA A 373 -5.99 -9.75 22.34
C ALA A 373 -5.62 -11.19 21.97
N GLY A 374 -4.49 -11.71 22.46
CA GLY A 374 -4.06 -13.08 22.16
C GLY A 374 -5.12 -14.14 22.49
N LYS A 375 -5.93 -13.90 23.54
CA LYS A 375 -6.97 -14.84 23.99
C LYS A 375 -8.21 -14.95 23.09
N ASN A 376 -8.55 -13.94 22.27
CA ASN A 376 -9.77 -13.92 21.46
C ASN A 376 -9.52 -13.86 19.94
N CYS A 377 -8.28 -13.57 19.53
CA CYS A 377 -7.94 -13.40 18.11
C CYS A 377 -8.27 -14.62 17.24
N LYS A 378 -8.06 -15.85 17.73
CA LYS A 378 -8.35 -17.08 16.96
C LYS A 378 -9.83 -17.27 16.68
N GLU A 379 -10.69 -17.00 17.66
CA GLU A 379 -12.14 -17.10 17.50
C GLU A 379 -12.66 -16.06 16.50
N LEU A 380 -12.18 -14.83 16.59
CA LEU A 380 -12.52 -13.77 15.64
C LEU A 380 -12.00 -14.07 14.23
N ALA A 381 -10.79 -14.63 14.10
CA ALA A 381 -10.19 -14.97 12.80
C ALA A 381 -10.93 -16.08 12.05
N GLN A 382 -11.72 -16.89 12.75
CA GLN A 382 -12.54 -17.95 12.15
C GLN A 382 -13.85 -17.44 11.53
N GLN A 383 -14.20 -16.17 11.77
CA GLN A 383 -15.44 -15.60 11.26
C GLN A 383 -15.34 -15.34 9.74
N PRO A 384 -16.32 -15.75 8.92
CA PRO A 384 -16.20 -15.78 7.45
C PRO A 384 -15.86 -14.45 6.76
N ASP A 385 -16.28 -13.33 7.36
CA ASP A 385 -16.13 -11.99 6.79
C ASP A 385 -15.15 -11.11 7.57
N ILE A 386 -14.46 -11.67 8.59
CA ILE A 386 -13.39 -11.00 9.33
C ILE A 386 -12.05 -11.36 8.68
N ASP A 387 -11.46 -10.39 7.97
CA ASP A 387 -10.25 -10.59 7.19
C ASP A 387 -8.98 -10.16 7.93
N GLY A 388 -9.08 -9.95 9.25
CA GLY A 388 -7.96 -9.49 10.07
C GLY A 388 -8.33 -8.49 11.16
N PHE A 389 -7.34 -7.76 11.66
CA PHE A 389 -7.46 -6.91 12.85
C PHE A 389 -6.81 -5.54 12.71
N LEU A 390 -7.41 -4.52 13.33
CA LEU A 390 -6.74 -3.27 13.69
C LEU A 390 -6.56 -3.22 15.20
N VAL A 391 -5.37 -3.57 15.67
CA VAL A 391 -5.05 -3.82 17.07
C VAL A 391 -4.54 -2.54 17.74
N GLY A 392 -5.21 -2.13 18.83
CA GLY A 392 -4.77 -1.03 19.68
C GLY A 392 -3.71 -1.46 20.71
N GLY A 393 -4.05 -1.45 22.00
CA GLY A 393 -3.08 -1.64 23.09
C GLY A 393 -2.30 -2.97 23.09
N ALA A 394 -2.86 -4.04 22.52
CA ALA A 394 -2.14 -5.30 22.38
C ALA A 394 -0.99 -5.23 21.35
N SER A 395 -1.02 -4.27 20.42
CA SER A 395 0.07 -4.04 19.47
C SER A 395 1.36 -3.49 20.10
N LEU A 396 1.27 -3.04 21.36
CA LEU A 396 2.39 -2.54 22.16
C LEU A 396 3.03 -3.63 23.03
N LYS A 397 2.70 -4.91 22.78
CA LYS A 397 3.11 -6.03 23.61
C LYS A 397 3.55 -7.22 22.76
N PRO A 398 4.32 -8.17 23.32
CA PRO A 398 4.72 -9.39 22.61
C PRO A 398 3.55 -10.21 22.07
N GLU A 399 2.38 -10.18 22.75
CA GLU A 399 1.16 -10.88 22.30
C GLU A 399 0.66 -10.46 20.91
N PHE A 400 1.14 -9.34 20.36
CA PHE A 400 0.83 -8.95 18.99
C PHE A 400 1.30 -9.99 17.96
N VAL A 401 2.40 -10.70 18.22
CA VAL A 401 2.86 -11.81 17.37
C VAL A 401 1.86 -12.96 17.34
N ASP A 402 1.23 -13.26 18.48
CA ASP A 402 0.20 -14.29 18.56
C ASP A 402 -1.04 -13.89 17.74
N ILE A 403 -1.39 -12.60 17.74
CA ILE A 403 -2.51 -12.04 16.96
C ILE A 403 -2.18 -12.07 15.45
N VAL A 404 -0.95 -11.75 15.06
CA VAL A 404 -0.50 -11.89 13.66
C VAL A 404 -0.65 -13.33 13.18
N ASN A 405 -0.31 -14.30 14.03
CA ASN A 405 -0.38 -15.72 13.71
C ASN A 405 -1.75 -16.37 14.04
N ALA A 406 -2.82 -15.57 14.19
CA ALA A 406 -4.13 -16.07 14.61
C ALA A 406 -4.82 -16.96 13.57
N ASN A 407 -4.52 -16.75 12.29
CA ASN A 407 -5.10 -17.47 11.15
C ASN A 407 -4.11 -18.44 10.47
N ALA A 408 -3.02 -18.77 11.16
CA ALA A 408 -1.91 -19.60 10.65
C ALA A 408 -2.20 -21.11 10.71
#